data_AF-A0A437MG76-F1
#
_entry.id   AF-A0A437MG76-F1
#
_cell.length_a   1.000
_cell.length_b   1.000
_cell.length_c   1.000
_cell.angle_alpha   90.00
_cell.angle_beta   90.00
_cell.angle_gamma   90.00
#
_symmetry.space_group_name_H-M   'P 1'
#
loop_
_entity.id
_entity.type
_entity.pdbx_description
1 polymer ?
#
loop_
_entity_poly.entity_id
_entity_poly.type
_entity_poly.pdbx_seq_one_letter_code
_entity_poly.pdbx_strand_id
1 'polypeptide(L)'
;MVSINWAHVGRVDPEMWVADTDKFFSFPNSNSDDAAVANLGAFIARGLNEAVAFIDSKVKIWKPCNECFKRLPKKRSFAEIWDDPDTWIHYNGKTMSLGFARPGTKEIALGFSSFRGTPAKPMEPNSMQVAATIVHELAHVNGAEGNPAKRDNSAEASLKSCLLTQMFKPEVFGAIDRQSEENWNDTRYIA
;
A
#
# COMPACT_ATOMS: atom_id res chain seq x y z
N MET A 1 -6.08 -2.27 16.16
CA MET A 1 -6.10 -2.97 14.86
C MET A 1 -6.38 -1.91 13.81
N VAL A 2 -5.51 -1.76 12.80
CA VAL A 2 -5.77 -0.90 11.63
C VAL A 2 -7.21 -1.17 11.17
N SER A 3 -8.01 -0.11 11.13
CA SER A 3 -9.37 -0.20 10.61
C SER A 3 -9.26 -0.32 9.09
N ILE A 4 -9.23 -1.56 8.59
CA ILE A 4 -9.53 -1.80 7.18
C ILE A 4 -11.02 -1.49 7.05
N ASN A 5 -11.35 -0.36 6.42
CA ASN A 5 -12.73 0.04 6.28
C ASN A 5 -13.45 -0.85 5.25
N TRP A 6 -13.98 -1.97 5.74
CA TRP A 6 -14.82 -2.88 4.97
C TRP A 6 -16.19 -2.25 4.66
N ALA A 7 -16.66 -1.24 5.40
CA ALA A 7 -17.95 -0.58 5.20
C ALA A 7 -17.99 0.33 3.96
N HIS A 8 -16.84 0.60 3.35
CA HIS A 8 -16.71 1.20 2.01
C HIS A 8 -16.22 0.20 0.97
N VAL A 9 -16.40 -1.11 1.20
CA VAL A 9 -16.35 -2.13 0.16
C VAL A 9 -17.77 -2.29 -0.35
N GLY A 10 -18.12 -1.61 -1.46
CA GLY A 10 -19.48 -1.76 -2.01
C GLY A 10 -20.20 -0.54 -2.59
N ARG A 11 -19.56 0.61 -2.82
CA ARG A 11 -20.19 1.70 -3.60
C ARG A 11 -19.34 2.10 -4.78
N VAL A 12 -19.80 1.72 -5.97
CA VAL A 12 -19.38 2.33 -7.22
C VAL A 12 -20.15 3.65 -7.30
N ASP A 13 -19.45 4.78 -7.24
CA ASP A 13 -20.06 6.07 -7.56
C ASP A 13 -20.10 6.19 -9.10
N PRO A 14 -21.30 6.26 -9.72
CA PRO A 14 -21.44 6.30 -11.17
C PRO A 14 -20.90 7.59 -11.84
N GLU A 15 -20.52 8.62 -11.08
CA GLU A 15 -19.94 9.86 -11.60
C GLU A 15 -18.40 9.81 -11.76
N MET A 16 -17.93 8.72 -12.38
CA MET A 16 -16.52 8.30 -12.47
C MET A 16 -15.64 9.13 -13.45
N TRP A 17 -15.90 10.43 -13.62
CA TRP A 17 -15.21 11.27 -14.63
C TRP A 17 -14.76 12.64 -14.12
N VAL A 18 -14.18 12.75 -12.93
CA VAL A 18 -13.36 13.94 -12.57
C VAL A 18 -12.17 13.51 -11.73
N ALA A 19 -10.98 13.98 -12.11
CA ALA A 19 -9.77 13.98 -11.30
C ALA A 19 -9.98 14.94 -10.13
N ASP A 20 -10.60 14.45 -9.07
CA ASP A 20 -10.73 15.17 -7.81
C ASP A 20 -9.64 14.61 -6.88
N THR A 21 -8.62 15.44 -6.62
CA THR A 21 -7.39 15.09 -5.90
C THR A 21 -7.60 14.71 -4.44
N ASP A 22 -8.85 14.73 -3.96
CA ASP A 22 -9.27 14.47 -2.59
C ASP A 22 -10.26 13.30 -2.45
N LYS A 23 -10.53 12.52 -3.51
CA LYS A 23 -11.50 11.42 -3.44
C LYS A 23 -10.86 10.06 -3.24
N PHE A 24 -11.04 9.54 -2.03
CA PHE A 24 -10.73 8.18 -1.61
C PHE A 24 -11.62 7.17 -2.36
N PHE A 25 -11.02 6.11 -2.90
CA PHE A 25 -11.76 5.09 -3.64
C PHE A 25 -12.04 3.87 -2.76
N SER A 26 -13.26 3.35 -2.92
CA SER A 26 -13.67 2.08 -2.36
C SER A 26 -12.89 0.93 -3.01
N PHE A 27 -12.60 -0.14 -2.27
CA PHE A 27 -12.14 -1.38 -2.90
C PHE A 27 -13.24 -1.91 -3.84
N PRO A 28 -12.87 -2.50 -5.00
CA PRO A 28 -13.85 -3.09 -5.90
C PRO A 28 -14.67 -4.16 -5.19
N ASN A 29 -15.98 -4.13 -5.40
CA ASN A 29 -16.94 -4.96 -4.68
C ASN A 29 -16.93 -6.38 -5.22
N SER A 30 -16.55 -7.36 -4.39
CA SER A 30 -16.65 -8.78 -4.75
C SER A 30 -18.09 -9.27 -4.97
N ASN A 31 -19.08 -8.49 -4.52
CA ASN A 31 -20.52 -8.77 -4.67
C ASN A 31 -21.15 -7.92 -5.79
N SER A 32 -20.37 -7.42 -6.75
CA SER A 32 -20.91 -6.71 -7.91
C SER A 32 -21.66 -7.68 -8.83
N ASP A 33 -22.78 -7.25 -9.41
CA ASP A 33 -23.47 -7.99 -10.48
C ASP A 33 -22.63 -8.03 -11.77
N ASP A 34 -21.64 -7.13 -11.91
CA ASP A 34 -20.64 -7.19 -12.96
C ASP A 34 -19.54 -8.19 -12.59
N ALA A 35 -19.44 -9.28 -13.36
CA ALA A 35 -18.49 -10.36 -13.11
C ALA A 35 -17.02 -9.91 -13.16
N ALA A 36 -16.66 -8.93 -13.98
CA ALA A 36 -15.29 -8.42 -14.05
C ALA A 36 -14.94 -7.62 -12.78
N VAL A 37 -15.87 -6.78 -12.31
CA VAL A 37 -15.72 -6.03 -11.06
C VAL A 37 -15.68 -6.98 -9.86
N ALA A 38 -16.54 -7.99 -9.83
CA ALA A 38 -16.56 -9.01 -8.77
C ALA A 38 -15.24 -9.79 -8.70
N ASN A 39 -14.72 -10.22 -9.86
CA ASN A 39 -13.44 -10.94 -9.95
C ASN A 39 -12.26 -10.07 -9.49
N LEU A 40 -12.23 -8.79 -9.88
CA LEU A 40 -11.21 -7.85 -9.41
C LEU A 40 -11.31 -7.62 -7.89
N GLY A 41 -12.52 -7.45 -7.37
CA GLY A 41 -12.77 -7.34 -5.93
C GLY A 41 -12.26 -8.55 -5.16
N ALA A 42 -12.59 -9.76 -5.61
CA ALA A 42 -12.11 -11.00 -5.01
C ALA A 42 -10.58 -11.15 -5.07
N PHE A 43 -9.96 -10.75 -6.18
CA PHE A 43 -8.50 -10.76 -6.34
C PHE A 43 -7.81 -9.85 -5.33
N ILE A 44 -8.29 -8.61 -5.19
CA ILE A 44 -7.70 -7.62 -4.27
C ILE A 44 -7.96 -8.03 -2.81
N ALA A 45 -9.18 -8.47 -2.48
CA ALA A 45 -9.51 -8.94 -1.14
C ALA A 45 -8.65 -10.13 -0.73
N ARG A 46 -8.40 -11.10 -1.62
CA ARG A 46 -7.49 -12.21 -1.36
C ARG A 46 -6.08 -11.74 -1.06
N GLY A 47 -5.51 -10.87 -1.90
CA GLY A 47 -4.16 -10.33 -1.71
C GLY A 47 -4.00 -9.56 -0.40
N LEU A 48 -5.00 -8.73 -0.06
CA LEU A 48 -5.01 -7.96 1.18
C LEU A 48 -5.14 -8.87 2.41
N ASN A 49 -6.06 -9.84 2.40
CA ASN A 49 -6.27 -10.76 3.52
C ASN A 49 -5.02 -11.60 3.82
N GLU A 50 -4.35 -12.11 2.79
CA GLU A 50 -3.09 -12.84 2.94
C GLU A 50 -1.96 -11.94 3.49
N ALA A 51 -1.86 -10.70 2.99
CA ALA A 51 -0.88 -9.74 3.47
C ALA A 51 -1.10 -9.38 4.95
N VAL A 52 -2.35 -9.11 5.34
CA VAL A 52 -2.74 -8.83 6.72
C VAL A 52 -2.43 -10.03 7.63
N ALA A 53 -2.79 -11.25 7.22
CA ALA A 53 -2.49 -12.45 7.97
C ALA A 53 -0.98 -12.66 8.17
N PHE A 54 -0.17 -12.38 7.14
CA PHE A 54 1.29 -12.41 7.25
C PHE A 54 1.80 -11.34 8.22
N ILE A 55 1.28 -10.12 8.14
CA ILE A 55 1.67 -9.02 9.03
C ILE A 55 1.33 -9.36 10.49
N ASP A 56 0.09 -9.76 10.78
CA ASP A 56 -0.35 -10.07 12.14
C ASP A 56 0.42 -11.25 12.75
N SER A 57 0.65 -12.31 11.97
CA SER A 57 1.29 -13.53 12.48
C SER A 57 2.82 -13.48 12.53
N LYS A 58 3.46 -12.63 11.71
CA LYS A 58 4.92 -12.57 11.59
C LYS A 58 5.47 -11.19 11.90
N VAL A 59 5.13 -10.18 11.10
CA VAL A 59 5.77 -8.86 11.13
C VAL A 59 5.48 -8.12 12.45
N LYS A 60 4.22 -8.11 12.87
CA LYS A 60 3.74 -7.40 14.06
C LYS A 60 4.48 -7.78 15.32
N ILE A 61 4.69 -9.08 15.52
CA ILE A 61 5.34 -9.63 16.71
C ILE A 61 6.88 -9.69 16.57
N TRP A 62 7.44 -9.32 15.41
CA TRP A 62 8.87 -9.42 15.14
C TRP A 62 9.64 -8.28 15.80
N LYS A 63 10.49 -8.62 16.79
CA LYS A 63 11.25 -7.62 17.58
C LYS A 63 12.14 -6.72 16.72
N PRO A 64 12.95 -7.22 15.75
CA PRO A 64 13.74 -6.34 14.88
C PRO A 64 12.91 -5.32 14.09
N CYS A 65 11.71 -5.68 13.62
CA CYS A 65 10.83 -4.75 12.91
C CYS A 65 10.36 -3.62 13.84
N ASN A 66 9.91 -3.98 15.03
CA ASN A 66 9.46 -3.03 16.04
C ASN A 66 10.57 -2.06 16.47
N GLU A 67 11.78 -2.55 16.69
CA GLU A 67 12.93 -1.72 17.05
C GLU A 67 13.41 -0.84 15.88
N CYS A 68 13.29 -1.31 14.64
CA CYS A 68 13.54 -0.49 13.45
C CYS A 68 12.57 0.69 13.38
N PHE A 69 11.27 0.43 13.56
CA PHE A 69 10.24 1.46 13.56
C PHE A 69 10.43 2.49 14.69
N LYS A 70 10.85 2.08 15.90
CA LYS A 70 11.15 3.01 17.01
C LYS A 70 12.29 4.00 16.71
N ARG A 71 13.13 3.73 15.71
CA ARG A 71 14.20 4.64 15.28
C ARG A 71 13.70 5.72 14.31
N LEU A 72 12.50 5.56 13.76
CA LEU A 72 11.87 6.58 12.92
C LEU A 72 11.46 7.79 13.77
N PRO A 73 11.28 8.99 13.17
CA PRO A 73 11.12 10.24 13.91
C PRO A 73 9.98 10.26 14.94
N LYS A 74 8.85 9.59 14.68
CA LYS A 74 7.73 9.51 15.65
C LYS A 74 7.92 8.43 16.73
N LYS A 75 8.98 7.62 16.64
CA LYS A 75 9.43 6.64 17.66
C LYS A 75 8.43 5.57 18.08
N ARG A 76 7.34 5.36 17.32
CA ARG A 76 6.41 4.26 17.56
C ARG A 76 7.00 2.96 17.02
N SER A 77 6.74 1.85 17.67
CA SER A 77 6.99 0.50 17.16
C SER A 77 6.02 0.17 16.02
N PHE A 78 6.37 -0.84 15.21
CA PHE A 78 5.47 -1.29 14.14
C PHE A 78 4.11 -1.72 14.69
N ALA A 79 4.10 -2.50 15.78
CA ALA A 79 2.88 -2.96 16.42
C ALA A 79 1.98 -1.81 16.88
N GLU A 80 2.54 -0.74 17.46
CA GLU A 80 1.76 0.43 17.90
C GLU A 80 1.07 1.14 16.74
N ILE A 81 1.71 1.26 15.56
CA ILE A 81 1.10 1.92 14.39
C ILE A 81 0.10 0.99 13.71
N TRP A 82 0.43 -0.30 13.63
CA TRP A 82 -0.47 -1.32 13.11
C TRP A 82 -1.73 -1.48 13.97
N ASP A 83 -1.66 -1.20 15.27
CA ASP A 83 -2.83 -1.23 16.14
C ASP A 83 -3.53 0.12 16.28
N ASP A 84 -2.98 1.19 15.73
CA ASP A 84 -3.54 2.56 15.77
C ASP A 84 -4.89 2.61 15.04
N PRO A 85 -6.00 2.88 15.76
CA PRO A 85 -7.34 2.88 15.16
C PRO A 85 -7.54 4.04 14.18
N ASP A 86 -6.70 5.07 14.24
CA ASP A 86 -6.75 6.20 13.33
C ASP A 86 -5.91 5.96 12.06
N THR A 87 -5.25 4.82 11.92
CA THR A 87 -4.55 4.46 10.67
C THR A 87 -5.53 3.79 9.72
N TRP A 88 -5.60 4.31 8.49
CA TRP A 88 -6.56 3.89 7.47
C TRP A 88 -5.82 3.39 6.24
N ILE A 89 -6.18 2.19 5.76
CA ILE A 89 -5.66 1.62 4.51
C ILE A 89 -6.83 1.48 3.54
N HIS A 90 -6.68 2.03 2.34
CA HIS A 90 -7.68 1.96 1.27
C HIS A 90 -7.03 1.56 -0.07
N TYR A 91 -7.86 1.27 -1.07
CA TYR A 91 -7.41 0.97 -2.43
C TYR A 91 -7.57 2.17 -3.34
N ASN A 92 -6.58 2.41 -4.18
CA ASN A 92 -6.65 3.39 -5.25
C ASN A 92 -6.44 2.67 -6.60
N GLY A 93 -7.54 2.39 -7.29
CA GLY A 93 -7.50 1.76 -8.62
C GLY A 93 -7.05 2.68 -9.76
N LYS A 94 -6.83 3.97 -9.49
CA LYS A 94 -6.40 4.93 -10.52
C LYS A 94 -4.88 5.07 -10.58
N THR A 95 -4.17 4.78 -9.50
CA THR A 95 -2.71 4.90 -9.48
C THR A 95 -2.02 3.63 -9.97
N MET A 96 -0.95 3.84 -10.74
CA MET A 96 0.00 2.80 -11.15
C MET A 96 1.14 2.61 -10.13
N SER A 97 1.21 3.44 -9.08
CA SER A 97 2.15 3.22 -7.96
C SER A 97 1.77 1.98 -7.15
N LEU A 98 2.69 1.47 -6.32
CA LEU A 98 2.35 0.37 -5.41
C LEU A 98 1.48 0.89 -4.26
N GLY A 99 1.76 2.08 -3.75
CA GLY A 99 0.99 2.72 -2.70
C GLY A 99 1.57 4.08 -2.32
N PHE A 100 0.88 4.79 -1.44
CA PHE A 100 1.31 6.06 -0.89
C PHE A 100 0.64 6.38 0.44
N ALA A 101 1.37 7.07 1.32
CA ALA A 101 0.84 7.69 2.52
C ALA A 101 0.67 9.19 2.32
N ARG A 102 -0.49 9.75 2.67
CA ARG A 102 -0.70 11.21 2.59
C ARG A 102 0.13 11.91 3.67
N PRO A 103 1.06 12.83 3.31
CA PRO A 103 1.95 13.47 4.27
C PRO A 103 1.20 14.14 5.43
N GLY A 104 1.68 13.92 6.66
CA GLY A 104 1.07 14.50 7.86
C GLY A 104 -0.20 13.80 8.35
N THR A 105 -0.71 12.82 7.61
CA THR A 105 -1.90 12.03 8.01
C THR A 105 -1.53 10.60 8.41
N LYS A 106 -2.54 9.78 8.70
CA LYS A 106 -2.42 8.33 8.94
C LYS A 106 -3.15 7.53 7.84
N GLU A 107 -3.35 8.13 6.67
CA GLU A 107 -4.04 7.53 5.53
C GLU A 107 -3.04 6.94 4.54
N ILE A 108 -3.30 5.70 4.14
CA ILE A 108 -2.49 4.91 3.21
C ILE A 108 -3.39 4.42 2.08
N ALA A 109 -2.95 4.63 0.84
CA ALA A 109 -3.55 4.10 -0.37
C ALA A 109 -2.67 2.97 -0.94
N LEU A 110 -3.29 1.87 -1.35
CA LEU A 110 -2.65 0.80 -2.11
C LEU A 110 -3.08 0.88 -3.57
N GLY A 111 -2.13 0.96 -4.48
CA GLY A 111 -2.38 0.97 -5.92
C GLY A 111 -2.58 -0.43 -6.48
N PHE A 112 -3.18 -0.56 -7.66
CA PHE A 112 -3.36 -1.87 -8.31
C PHE A 112 -2.03 -2.61 -8.52
N SER A 113 -0.95 -1.87 -8.79
CA SER A 113 0.38 -2.43 -9.00
C SER A 113 0.91 -3.22 -7.79
N SER A 114 0.50 -2.92 -6.55
CA SER A 114 0.93 -3.72 -5.38
C SER A 114 0.37 -5.14 -5.39
N PHE A 115 -0.77 -5.34 -6.06
CA PHE A 115 -1.46 -6.62 -6.11
C PHE A 115 -1.02 -7.47 -7.32
N ARG A 116 -0.32 -6.91 -8.31
CA ARG A 116 0.02 -7.64 -9.54
C ARG A 116 0.84 -8.89 -9.22
N GLY A 117 0.37 -10.02 -9.76
CA GLY A 117 1.03 -11.32 -9.63
C GLY A 117 2.42 -11.35 -10.27
N THR A 118 3.15 -12.42 -10.00
CA THR A 118 4.45 -12.65 -10.64
C THR A 118 4.27 -13.19 -12.06
N PRO A 119 5.30 -13.15 -12.94
CA PRO A 119 5.22 -13.77 -14.25
C PRO A 119 4.84 -15.26 -14.22
N ALA A 120 5.20 -15.97 -13.15
CA ALA A 120 4.84 -17.37 -12.95
C ALA A 120 3.38 -17.58 -12.52
N LYS A 121 2.76 -16.57 -11.88
CA LYS A 121 1.42 -16.62 -11.31
C LYS A 121 0.68 -15.29 -11.53
N PRO A 122 0.40 -14.90 -12.79
CA PRO A 122 -0.15 -13.58 -13.11
C PRO A 122 -1.57 -13.36 -12.58
N MET A 123 -2.32 -14.44 -12.36
CA MET A 123 -3.70 -14.42 -11.86
C MET A 123 -3.80 -14.59 -10.34
N GLU A 124 -2.67 -14.72 -9.64
CA GLU A 124 -2.62 -14.74 -8.17
C GLU A 124 -2.09 -13.38 -7.66
N PRO A 125 -2.72 -12.78 -6.64
CA PRO A 125 -2.24 -11.52 -6.11
C PRO A 125 -0.89 -11.74 -5.42
N ASN A 126 0.02 -10.78 -5.58
CA ASN A 126 1.30 -10.83 -4.88
C ASN A 126 1.14 -10.27 -3.45
N SER A 127 0.58 -11.08 -2.55
CA SER A 127 0.32 -10.68 -1.16
C SER A 127 1.58 -10.25 -0.40
N MET A 128 2.75 -10.77 -0.75
CA MET A 128 4.03 -10.33 -0.17
C MET A 128 4.42 -8.91 -0.63
N GLN A 129 4.12 -8.55 -1.88
CA GLN A 129 4.28 -7.17 -2.36
C GLN A 129 3.30 -6.23 -1.66
N VAL A 130 2.04 -6.64 -1.48
CA VAL A 130 1.04 -5.88 -0.72
C VAL A 130 1.51 -5.64 0.72
N ALA A 131 2.01 -6.68 1.40
CA ALA A 131 2.56 -6.55 2.75
C ALA A 131 3.75 -5.59 2.80
N ALA A 132 4.68 -5.68 1.83
CA ALA A 132 5.80 -4.76 1.73
C ALA A 132 5.36 -3.31 1.51
N THR A 133 4.39 -3.08 0.62
CA THR A 133 3.82 -1.73 0.43
C THR A 133 3.22 -1.21 1.73
N ILE A 134 2.40 -2.01 2.43
CA ILE A 134 1.81 -1.59 3.71
C ILE A 134 2.90 -1.23 4.73
N VAL A 135 3.93 -2.06 4.91
CA VAL A 135 5.03 -1.79 5.85
C VAL A 135 5.79 -0.52 5.47
N HIS A 136 6.07 -0.33 4.18
CA HIS A 136 6.71 0.87 3.65
C HIS A 136 5.89 2.14 3.96
N GLU A 137 4.60 2.14 3.64
CA GLU A 137 3.74 3.30 3.88
C GLU A 137 3.52 3.58 5.37
N LEU A 138 3.47 2.55 6.22
CA LEU A 138 3.42 2.72 7.68
C LEU A 138 4.70 3.36 8.23
N ALA A 139 5.86 3.11 7.61
CA ALA A 139 7.09 3.79 7.99
C ALA A 139 6.98 5.30 7.71
N HIS A 140 6.38 5.71 6.58
CA HIS A 140 6.07 7.12 6.32
C HIS A 140 5.09 7.71 7.33
N VAL A 141 4.05 6.96 7.70
CA VAL A 141 3.14 7.36 8.79
C VAL A 141 3.90 7.52 10.12
N ASN A 142 5.00 6.79 10.33
CA ASN A 142 5.90 6.95 11.47
C ASN A 142 6.98 8.04 11.32
N GLY A 143 6.91 8.83 10.25
CA GLY A 143 7.82 9.94 9.99
C GLY A 143 9.05 9.60 9.17
N ALA A 144 9.14 8.42 8.55
CA ALA A 144 10.15 8.18 7.52
C ALA A 144 10.01 9.23 6.41
N GLU A 145 11.12 9.80 5.97
CA GLU A 145 11.13 10.87 4.98
C GLU A 145 10.70 10.36 3.59
N GLY A 146 9.76 11.06 2.97
CA GLY A 146 9.18 10.73 1.65
C GLY A 146 9.63 11.68 0.55
N ASN A 147 10.62 12.54 0.79
CA ASN A 147 11.16 13.42 -0.23
C ASN A 147 12.42 12.80 -0.88
N PRO A 148 12.35 12.34 -2.16
CA PRO A 148 13.51 11.84 -2.90
C PRO A 148 14.71 12.79 -2.92
N ALA A 149 14.49 14.11 -2.85
CA ALA A 149 15.58 15.09 -2.82
C ALA A 149 16.45 14.97 -1.57
N LYS A 150 15.90 14.43 -0.48
CA LYS A 150 16.64 14.18 0.77
C LYS A 150 17.35 12.82 0.78
N ARG A 151 17.13 11.98 -0.24
CA ARG A 151 17.76 10.65 -0.42
C ARG A 151 17.67 9.76 0.82
N ASP A 152 16.58 9.88 1.55
CA ASP A 152 16.28 9.04 2.69
C ASP A 152 15.59 7.76 2.21
N ASN A 153 16.11 6.62 2.63
CA ASN A 153 15.59 5.30 2.30
C ASN A 153 15.08 4.56 3.55
N SER A 154 14.77 5.27 4.63
CA SER A 154 14.35 4.67 5.91
C SER A 154 13.05 3.88 5.80
N ALA A 155 12.09 4.34 5.00
CA ALA A 155 10.87 3.58 4.70
C ALA A 155 11.19 2.26 4.01
N GLU A 156 12.01 2.29 2.97
CA GLU A 156 12.43 1.11 2.21
C GLU A 156 13.32 0.18 3.05
N ALA A 157 14.26 0.73 3.82
CA ALA A 157 15.14 -0.01 4.71
C ALA A 157 14.39 -0.75 5.82
N SER A 158 13.19 -0.30 6.18
CA SER A 158 12.33 -0.99 7.14
C SER A 158 11.98 -2.42 6.69
N LEU A 159 11.86 -2.66 5.37
CA LEU A 159 11.53 -3.97 4.81
C LEU A 159 12.55 -5.05 5.19
N LYS A 160 13.84 -4.68 5.29
CA LYS A 160 14.90 -5.59 5.75
C LYS A 160 14.69 -6.08 7.17
N SER A 161 14.20 -5.18 8.03
CA SER A 161 13.97 -5.47 9.45
C SER A 161 12.65 -6.18 9.69
N CYS A 162 11.75 -6.17 8.70
CA CYS A 162 10.37 -6.63 8.79
C CYS A 162 10.10 -7.90 7.98
N LEU A 163 11.10 -8.76 7.79
CA LEU A 163 10.99 -10.06 7.09
C LEU A 163 10.59 -9.95 5.61
N LEU A 164 10.85 -8.80 5.00
CA LEU A 164 10.47 -8.46 3.63
C LEU A 164 11.69 -8.05 2.79
N THR A 165 12.88 -8.56 3.13
CA THR A 165 14.15 -8.27 2.44
C THR A 165 14.09 -8.59 0.94
N GLN A 166 13.32 -9.58 0.53
CA GLN A 166 13.11 -9.92 -0.88
C GLN A 166 12.36 -8.84 -1.68
N MET A 167 11.67 -7.91 -0.99
CA MET A 167 10.99 -6.78 -1.60
C MET A 167 11.80 -5.48 -1.53
N PHE A 168 12.93 -5.49 -0.80
CA PHE A 168 13.80 -4.34 -0.64
C PHE A 168 14.50 -3.97 -1.96
N LYS A 169 14.35 -2.72 -2.38
CA LYS A 169 14.99 -2.13 -3.57
C LYS A 169 15.81 -0.91 -3.14
N PRO A 170 17.14 -1.01 -3.03
CA PRO A 170 17.99 0.06 -2.48
C PRO A 170 17.95 1.38 -3.27
N GLU A 171 17.59 1.30 -4.56
CA GLU A 171 17.50 2.43 -5.48
C GLU A 171 16.23 3.29 -5.27
N VAL A 172 15.28 2.82 -4.47
CA VAL A 172 14.01 3.50 -4.21
C VAL A 172 14.20 4.49 -3.05
N PHE A 173 14.30 5.78 -3.40
CA PHE A 173 14.39 6.89 -2.45
C PHE A 173 13.07 7.63 -2.35
N GLY A 174 12.48 7.65 -1.15
CA GLY A 174 11.31 8.48 -0.82
C GLY A 174 10.06 8.31 -1.71
N ALA A 175 9.99 7.32 -2.60
CA ALA A 175 8.88 7.23 -3.54
C ALA A 175 8.71 5.81 -4.07
N ILE A 176 7.75 5.10 -3.49
CA ILE A 176 6.88 4.26 -4.30
C ILE A 176 5.98 5.13 -5.22
N ASP A 177 5.93 6.46 -5.00
CA ASP A 177 4.91 7.36 -5.55
C ASP A 177 5.38 8.61 -6.32
N ARG A 178 6.52 8.57 -7.04
CA ARG A 178 6.89 9.67 -7.98
C ARG A 178 7.12 9.25 -9.43
N GLN A 179 7.08 7.96 -9.75
CA GLN A 179 7.26 7.53 -11.14
C GLN A 179 6.03 7.77 -12.05
N SER A 180 4.92 8.29 -11.51
CA SER A 180 3.71 8.60 -12.31
C SER A 180 3.58 10.08 -12.71
N GLU A 181 4.22 11.04 -12.02
CA GLU A 181 4.13 12.45 -12.45
C GLU A 181 4.99 12.74 -13.69
N GLU A 182 6.10 12.03 -13.91
CA GLU A 182 6.95 12.24 -15.09
C GLU A 182 6.50 11.48 -16.36
N ASN A 183 5.61 10.48 -16.25
CA ASN A 183 5.25 9.61 -17.38
C ASN A 183 3.81 9.78 -17.92
N TRP A 184 3.00 10.70 -17.37
CA TRP A 184 1.64 10.93 -17.89
C TRP A 184 1.62 11.57 -19.30
N ASN A 185 2.72 12.18 -19.74
CA ASN A 185 2.83 12.74 -21.10
C ASN A 185 3.36 11.75 -22.14
N ASP A 186 3.64 10.48 -21.79
CA ASP A 186 4.10 9.49 -22.76
C ASP A 186 2.91 8.73 -23.38
N THR A 187 2.41 9.26 -24.50
CA THR A 187 1.32 8.67 -25.31
C THR A 187 1.61 7.29 -25.92
N ARG A 188 2.71 6.63 -25.55
CA ARG A 188 3.13 5.33 -26.14
C ARG A 188 2.51 4.08 -25.50
N TYR A 189 1.67 4.23 -24.47
CA TYR A 189 1.01 3.08 -23.80
C TYR A 189 -0.51 3.00 -23.99
N ILE A 190 -1.07 3.75 -24.95
CA ILE A 190 -2.44 3.52 -25.43
C ILE A 190 -2.35 2.83 -26.80
N ALA A 191 -2.24 1.51 -26.77
CA ALA A 191 -2.51 0.63 -27.90
C ALA A 191 -3.04 -0.72 -27.38
#